data_AF-A0A422P8L0-F1
#
_entry.id   AF-A0A422P8L0-F1
#
_cell.length_a   1.000
_cell.length_b   1.000
_cell.length_c   1.000
_cell.angle_alpha   90.00
_cell.angle_beta   90.00
_cell.angle_gamma   90.00
#
_symmetry.space_group_name_H-M   'P 1'
#
loop_
_entity.id
_entity.type
_entity.pdbx_description
1 polymer ?
#
loop_
_entity_poly.entity_id
_entity_poly.type
_entity_poly.pdbx_seq_one_letter_code
_entity_poly.pdbx_strand_id
1 'polypeptide(L)'
;MEFLPPINARVETARLLCGSVMRLCLYSAAYYVGCGVFSKYVLRREGSLAMWEREPLPYVASLGMEIGASVIVCPVRYLAAVTTPRFILDYTMTGWSDTLSLLDRFSPGNFATYAMYAFSSDSDWNMDFFAWQVPSVTLTLVKLYCRRRKLGSERCRTKRVLAMIPFQMLLRAYIAGFSVMIPESSAEAISAVVVAVVESMVTSYLARQTWPFADLTDSPQTGSSRSSDNCDTCSDDAHQKKTGGS
;
A
#
# COMPACT_ATOMS: atom_id res chain seq x y z
N MET A 1 12.51 30.67 -13.40
CA MET A 1 13.58 29.70 -13.09
C MET A 1 14.74 30.32 -12.31
N GLU A 2 14.74 31.64 -12.07
CA GLU A 2 15.70 32.28 -11.15
C GLU A 2 15.18 32.13 -9.70
N PHE A 3 16.06 31.76 -8.76
CA PHE A 3 15.84 31.60 -7.29
C PHE A 3 15.45 30.22 -6.72
N LEU A 4 15.77 29.09 -7.37
CA LEU A 4 15.82 27.82 -6.63
C LEU A 4 17.19 27.64 -5.94
N PRO A 5 17.23 27.18 -4.66
CA PRO A 5 18.48 27.03 -3.94
C PRO A 5 19.35 25.93 -4.59
N PRO A 6 20.67 26.13 -4.74
CA PRO A 6 21.54 25.07 -5.21
C PRO A 6 21.54 23.91 -4.19
N ILE A 7 21.27 22.70 -4.65
CA ILE A 7 21.24 21.51 -3.80
C ILE A 7 22.41 20.57 -4.10
N ASN A 8 22.89 19.87 -3.08
CA ASN A 8 23.73 18.70 -3.27
C ASN A 8 22.82 17.47 -3.43
N ALA A 9 22.68 16.98 -4.67
CA ALA A 9 21.77 15.89 -5.00
C ALA A 9 21.98 14.65 -4.11
N ARG A 10 23.22 14.29 -3.75
CA ARG A 10 23.51 13.10 -2.93
C ARG A 10 22.98 13.25 -1.50
N VAL A 11 23.11 14.45 -0.94
CA VAL A 11 22.63 14.76 0.42
C VAL A 11 21.10 14.75 0.44
N GLU A 12 20.46 15.34 -0.57
CA GLU A 12 19.01 15.33 -0.70
C GLU A 12 18.47 13.90 -0.95
N THR A 13 19.11 13.09 -1.79
CA THR A 13 18.76 11.68 -1.98
C THR A 13 18.78 10.93 -0.64
N ALA A 14 19.84 11.10 0.16
CA ALA A 14 19.93 10.44 1.46
C ALA A 14 18.84 10.93 2.45
N ARG A 15 18.57 12.24 2.47
CA ARG A 15 17.51 12.83 3.30
C ARG A 15 16.14 12.30 2.91
N LEU A 16 15.81 12.33 1.62
CA LEU A 16 14.52 11.86 1.10
C LEU A 16 14.34 10.36 1.29
N LEU A 17 15.41 9.57 1.18
CA LEU A 17 15.39 8.14 1.49
C LEU A 17 15.07 7.91 2.97
N CYS A 18 15.80 8.57 3.87
CA CYS A 18 15.56 8.49 5.30
C CYS A 18 14.12 8.90 5.66
N GLY A 19 13.66 10.02 5.11
CA GLY A 19 12.30 10.52 5.29
C GLY A 19 11.25 9.55 4.73
N SER A 20 11.51 8.85 3.62
CA SER A 20 10.59 7.84 3.08
C SER A 20 10.48 6.61 3.97
N VAL A 21 11.60 6.11 4.50
CA VAL A 21 11.62 4.98 5.44
C VAL A 21 10.93 5.36 6.75
N MET A 22 11.24 6.53 7.30
CA MET A 22 10.63 6.98 8.54
C MET A 22 9.12 7.22 8.38
N ARG A 23 8.67 7.81 7.27
CA ARG A 23 7.24 7.94 6.95
C ARG A 23 6.55 6.58 6.84
N LEU A 24 7.19 5.58 6.20
CA LEU A 24 6.65 4.22 6.16
C LEU A 24 6.43 3.66 7.57
N CYS A 25 7.40 3.81 8.47
CA CYS A 25 7.28 3.39 9.85
C CYS A 25 6.19 4.16 10.60
N LEU A 26 6.12 5.48 10.44
CA LEU A 26 5.15 6.32 11.13
C LEU A 26 3.72 6.05 10.64
N TYR A 27 3.50 5.98 9.32
CA TYR A 27 2.19 5.69 8.75
C TYR A 27 1.71 4.30 9.12
N SER A 28 2.59 3.30 9.06
CA SER A 28 2.22 1.95 9.49
C SER A 28 1.89 1.91 10.98
N ALA A 29 2.70 2.49 11.84
CA ALA A 29 2.40 2.58 13.26
C ALA A 29 1.06 3.29 13.52
N ALA A 30 0.88 4.49 12.98
CA ALA A 30 -0.34 5.28 13.18
C ALA A 30 -1.60 4.57 12.68
N TYR A 31 -1.55 3.97 11.48
CA TYR A 31 -2.68 3.28 10.89
C TYR A 31 -3.03 2.00 11.66
N TYR A 32 -2.08 1.11 11.88
CA TYR A 32 -2.35 -0.20 12.49
C TYR A 32 -2.67 -0.07 13.99
N VAL A 33 -2.00 0.82 14.73
CA VAL A 33 -2.35 1.12 16.12
C VAL A 33 -3.71 1.81 16.19
N GLY A 34 -3.99 2.78 15.30
CA GLY A 34 -5.28 3.46 15.23
C GLY A 34 -6.44 2.49 15.00
N CYS A 35 -6.29 1.57 14.03
CA CYS A 35 -7.28 0.52 13.76
C CYS A 35 -7.45 -0.44 14.96
N GLY A 36 -6.36 -0.82 15.62
CA GLY A 36 -6.38 -1.66 16.82
C GLY A 36 -7.13 -1.00 17.99
N VAL A 37 -6.82 0.27 18.28
CA VAL A 37 -7.48 1.07 19.31
C VAL A 37 -8.96 1.25 18.97
N PHE A 38 -9.29 1.66 17.74
CA PHE A 38 -10.68 1.83 17.32
C PHE A 38 -11.47 0.52 17.44
N SER A 39 -10.90 -0.59 16.98
CA SER A 39 -11.56 -1.90 17.06
C SER A 39 -11.78 -2.35 18.51
N LYS A 40 -10.83 -2.08 19.41
CA LYS A 40 -10.96 -2.46 20.82
C LYS A 40 -11.94 -1.58 21.57
N TYR A 41 -11.87 -0.26 21.40
CA TYR A 41 -12.61 0.69 22.23
C TYR A 41 -13.97 1.08 21.63
N VAL A 42 -14.08 1.18 20.31
CA VAL A 42 -15.34 1.55 19.63
C VAL A 42 -16.15 0.31 19.28
N LEU A 43 -15.51 -0.68 18.62
CA LEU A 43 -16.20 -1.91 18.21
C LEU A 43 -16.25 -2.99 19.30
N ARG A 44 -15.65 -2.74 20.47
CA ARG A 44 -15.60 -3.65 21.64
C ARG A 44 -15.13 -5.08 21.29
N ARG A 45 -14.24 -5.21 20.30
CA ARG A 45 -13.64 -6.49 19.93
C ARG A 45 -12.40 -6.74 20.78
N GLU A 46 -12.56 -7.59 21.79
CA GLU A 46 -11.46 -8.07 22.63
C GLU A 46 -10.42 -8.84 21.79
N GLY A 47 -9.14 -8.72 22.15
CA GLY A 47 -8.04 -9.34 21.40
C GLY A 47 -7.66 -8.66 20.06
N SER A 48 -8.42 -7.65 19.60
CA SER A 48 -8.15 -6.99 18.32
C SER A 48 -6.78 -6.30 18.25
N LEU A 49 -6.28 -5.70 19.34
CA LEU A 49 -4.94 -5.10 19.37
C LEU A 49 -3.83 -6.11 19.01
N ALA A 50 -3.87 -7.32 19.57
CA ALA A 50 -2.87 -8.35 19.28
C ALA A 50 -2.94 -8.88 17.83
N MET A 51 -4.14 -8.83 17.22
CA MET A 51 -4.32 -9.13 15.80
C MET A 51 -3.70 -8.03 14.93
N TRP A 52 -4.03 -6.77 15.21
CA TRP A 52 -3.53 -5.61 14.47
C TRP A 52 -2.02 -5.39 14.64
N GLU A 53 -1.39 -5.87 15.71
CA GLU A 53 0.08 -5.87 15.90
C GLU A 53 0.83 -6.78 14.91
N ARG A 54 0.19 -7.85 14.41
CA ARG A 54 0.82 -8.81 13.48
C ARG A 54 0.61 -8.47 12.00
N GLU A 55 -0.40 -7.65 11.70
CA GLU A 55 -0.71 -7.21 10.34
C GLU A 55 0.22 -6.15 9.69
N PRO A 56 1.01 -5.31 10.40
CA PRO A 56 1.87 -4.32 9.74
C PRO A 56 3.08 -4.96 9.06
N LEU A 57 3.52 -6.13 9.52
CA LEU A 57 4.80 -6.71 9.09
C LEU A 57 4.82 -7.04 7.59
N PRO A 58 3.79 -7.68 6.99
CA PRO A 58 3.71 -7.86 5.53
C PRO A 58 3.69 -6.54 4.75
N TYR A 59 3.00 -5.53 5.28
CA TYR A 59 2.88 -4.22 4.63
C TYR A 59 4.21 -3.47 4.61
N VAL A 60 4.86 -3.35 5.78
CA VAL A 60 6.17 -2.70 5.94
C VAL A 60 7.25 -3.45 5.17
N ALA A 61 7.27 -4.78 5.21
CA ALA A 61 8.24 -5.57 4.45
C ALA A 61 8.02 -5.42 2.93
N SER A 62 6.77 -5.48 2.47
CA SER A 62 6.45 -5.30 1.04
C SER A 62 6.87 -3.92 0.52
N LEU A 63 6.56 -2.85 1.26
CA LEU A 63 6.94 -1.48 0.88
C LEU A 63 8.42 -1.20 1.07
N GLY A 64 9.04 -1.76 2.11
CA GLY A 64 10.48 -1.69 2.31
C GLY A 64 11.26 -2.33 1.16
N MET A 65 10.80 -3.48 0.65
CA MET A 65 11.38 -4.10 -0.54
C MET A 65 11.19 -3.23 -1.79
N GLU A 66 10.05 -2.57 -1.94
CA GLU A 66 9.78 -1.65 -3.05
C GLU A 66 10.70 -0.43 -3.02
N ILE A 67 10.85 0.21 -1.85
CA ILE A 67 11.79 1.31 -1.63
C ILE A 67 13.21 0.85 -1.97
N GLY A 68 13.64 -0.28 -1.41
CA GLY A 68 14.99 -0.81 -1.62
C GLY A 68 15.29 -1.09 -3.09
N ALA A 69 14.42 -1.82 -3.79
CA ALA A 69 14.60 -2.15 -5.19
C ALA A 69 14.61 -0.90 -6.09
N SER A 70 13.70 0.04 -5.84
CA SER A 70 13.57 1.23 -6.67
C SER A 70 14.70 2.24 -6.45
N VAL A 71 15.23 2.32 -5.22
CA VAL A 71 16.40 3.16 -4.90
C VAL A 71 17.68 2.61 -5.52
N ILE A 72 17.81 1.29 -5.67
CA ILE A 72 18.97 0.68 -6.34
C ILE A 72 18.96 0.99 -7.85
N VAL A 73 17.78 0.97 -8.49
CA VAL A 73 17.67 1.11 -9.95
C VAL A 73 17.56 2.56 -10.39
N CYS A 74 16.69 3.36 -9.76
CA CYS A 74 16.39 4.73 -10.17
C CYS A 74 16.15 5.65 -8.96
N PRO A 75 17.17 5.89 -8.12
CA PRO A 75 17.00 6.55 -6.81
C PRO A 75 16.39 7.95 -6.91
N VAL A 76 16.85 8.75 -7.87
CA VAL A 76 16.48 10.16 -7.97
C VAL A 76 15.00 10.31 -8.36
N ARG A 77 14.60 9.69 -9.47
CA ARG A 77 13.21 9.73 -9.98
C ARG A 77 12.24 9.05 -9.02
N TYR A 78 12.62 7.92 -8.44
CA TYR A 78 11.79 7.24 -7.45
C TYR A 78 11.53 8.14 -6.23
N LEU A 79 12.57 8.69 -5.62
CA LEU A 79 12.44 9.51 -4.41
C LEU A 79 11.70 10.82 -4.67
N ALA A 80 11.86 11.42 -5.86
CA ALA A 80 11.08 12.57 -6.28
C ALA A 80 9.59 12.21 -6.34
N ALA A 81 9.23 11.12 -7.04
CA ALA A 81 7.85 10.69 -7.18
C ALA A 81 7.18 10.32 -5.84
N VAL A 82 7.80 9.47 -5.03
CA VAL A 82 7.20 9.00 -3.76
C VAL A 82 7.15 10.08 -2.68
N THR A 83 7.89 11.18 -2.85
CA THR A 83 7.81 12.35 -1.95
C THR A 83 6.82 13.40 -2.46
N THR A 84 6.31 13.27 -3.68
CA THR A 84 5.34 14.23 -4.24
C THR A 84 4.07 14.38 -3.38
N PRO A 85 3.46 13.30 -2.81
CA PRO A 85 2.34 13.46 -1.88
C PRO A 85 2.67 14.30 -0.64
N ARG A 86 3.92 14.23 -0.14
CA ARG A 86 4.38 15.02 1.02
C ARG A 86 4.52 16.49 0.65
N PHE A 87 4.94 16.78 -0.58
CA PHE A 87 4.98 18.14 -1.13
C PHE A 87 3.57 18.70 -1.33
N ILE A 88 2.62 17.91 -1.84
CA ILE A 88 1.20 18.30 -1.95
C ILE A 88 0.60 18.56 -0.56
N LEU A 89 0.95 17.76 0.45
CA LEU A 89 0.51 17.98 1.84
C LEU A 89 1.06 19.28 2.40
N ASP A 90 2.34 19.59 2.14
CA ASP A 90 2.95 20.87 2.52
C ASP A 90 2.20 22.07 1.92
N TYR A 91 1.84 21.95 0.65
CA TYR A 91 1.07 22.96 -0.07
C TYR A 91 -0.37 23.15 0.44
N THR A 92 -1.02 22.07 0.88
CA THR A 92 -2.45 22.08 1.25
C THR A 92 -2.72 22.21 2.76
N MET A 93 -1.79 21.77 3.61
CA MET A 93 -1.95 21.72 5.07
C MET A 93 -0.66 22.15 5.80
N THR A 94 -0.36 23.44 5.77
CA THR A 94 0.88 24.04 6.30
C THR A 94 1.17 23.66 7.77
N GLY A 95 0.18 23.73 8.67
CA GLY A 95 0.40 23.41 10.09
C GLY A 95 0.75 21.95 10.40
N TRP A 96 0.17 21.00 9.67
CA TRP A 96 0.56 19.57 9.77
C TRP A 96 1.91 19.32 9.11
N SER A 97 2.24 20.10 8.08
CA SER A 97 3.53 20.02 7.43
C SER A 97 4.68 20.45 8.34
N ASP A 98 4.51 21.51 9.13
CA ASP A 98 5.55 22.00 10.04
C ASP A 98 5.91 20.98 11.12
N THR A 99 4.92 20.23 11.62
CA THR A 99 5.18 19.15 12.59
C THR A 99 5.86 17.94 11.93
N LEU A 100 5.47 17.59 10.71
CA LEU A 100 6.11 16.52 9.94
C LEU A 100 7.53 16.89 9.50
N SER A 101 7.81 18.15 9.19
CA SER A 101 9.14 18.63 8.79
C SER A 101 10.16 18.54 9.93
N LEU A 102 9.73 18.63 11.19
CA LEU A 102 10.59 18.36 12.35
C LEU A 102 11.06 16.89 12.39
N LEU A 103 10.23 15.97 11.89
CA LEU A 103 10.51 14.54 11.83
C LEU A 103 11.34 14.19 10.59
N ASP A 104 10.89 14.55 9.39
CA ASP A 104 11.49 14.10 8.12
C ASP A 104 12.52 15.09 7.53
N ARG A 105 12.68 16.26 8.16
CA ARG A 105 13.52 17.38 7.69
C ARG A 105 13.18 17.80 6.27
N PHE A 106 11.94 17.58 5.83
CA PHE A 106 11.50 17.94 4.50
C PHE A 106 11.55 19.46 4.30
N SER A 107 12.05 19.88 3.14
CA SER A 107 12.09 21.28 2.71
C SER A 107 11.48 21.37 1.31
N PRO A 108 10.36 22.11 1.13
CA PRO A 108 9.68 22.18 -0.16
C PRO A 108 10.54 22.82 -1.25
N GLY A 109 11.35 23.84 -0.92
CA GLY A 109 12.25 24.50 -1.88
C GLY A 109 13.39 23.59 -2.36
N ASN A 110 13.99 22.82 -1.45
CA ASN A 110 15.03 21.84 -1.82
C ASN A 110 14.42 20.69 -2.62
N PHE A 111 13.21 20.25 -2.26
CA PHE A 111 12.48 19.23 -2.99
C PHE A 111 12.11 19.67 -4.40
N ALA A 112 11.61 20.89 -4.60
CA ALA A 112 11.30 21.41 -5.93
C ALA A 112 12.53 21.41 -6.84
N THR A 113 13.69 21.83 -6.32
CA THR A 113 14.97 21.76 -7.05
C THR A 113 15.36 20.32 -7.38
N TYR A 114 15.16 19.40 -6.44
CA TYR A 114 15.44 17.98 -6.63
C TYR A 114 14.50 17.32 -7.65
N ALA A 115 13.21 17.68 -7.65
CA ALA A 115 12.22 17.19 -8.59
C ALA A 115 12.47 17.71 -10.01
N MET A 116 12.85 18.98 -10.14
CA MET A 116 13.34 19.53 -11.40
C MET A 116 14.55 18.75 -11.90
N TYR A 117 15.55 18.47 -11.05
CA TYR A 117 16.68 17.63 -11.43
C TYR A 117 16.28 16.18 -11.80
N ALA A 118 15.23 15.65 -11.17
CA ALA A 118 14.78 14.27 -11.40
C ALA A 118 14.00 14.08 -12.70
N PHE A 119 13.19 15.07 -13.07
CA PHE A 119 12.24 15.00 -14.19
C PHE A 119 12.49 16.05 -15.28
N SER A 120 13.55 16.86 -15.18
CA SER A 120 13.99 17.72 -16.29
C SER A 120 14.41 16.84 -17.46
N SER A 121 13.57 16.81 -18.49
CA SER A 121 13.88 16.21 -19.76
C SER A 121 13.55 17.22 -20.87
N ASP A 122 14.45 17.36 -21.83
CA ASP A 122 14.25 18.15 -23.05
C ASP A 122 13.32 17.44 -24.07
N SER A 123 12.75 16.30 -23.70
CA SER A 123 11.87 15.51 -24.56
C SER A 123 10.39 15.86 -24.40
N ASP A 124 9.67 16.07 -25.50
CA ASP A 124 8.21 16.33 -25.52
C ASP A 124 7.36 15.24 -24.84
N TRP A 125 7.88 14.01 -24.75
CA TRP A 125 7.26 12.90 -24.04
C TRP A 125 8.09 12.53 -22.81
N ASN A 126 7.70 13.02 -21.64
CA ASN A 126 8.40 12.73 -20.39
C ASN A 126 8.06 11.30 -19.88
N MET A 127 8.58 10.28 -20.57
CA MET A 127 8.45 8.86 -20.22
C MET A 127 9.06 8.53 -18.85
N ASP A 128 9.85 9.45 -18.29
CA ASP A 128 10.47 9.31 -16.98
C ASP A 128 9.45 9.10 -15.87
N PHE A 129 8.22 9.63 -16.00
CA PHE A 129 7.11 9.40 -15.06
C PHE A 129 6.58 7.95 -15.03
N PHE A 130 6.91 7.15 -16.05
CA PHE A 130 6.58 5.72 -16.11
C PHE A 130 7.82 4.85 -15.83
N ALA A 131 9.00 5.28 -16.28
CA ALA A 131 10.24 4.51 -16.16
C ALA A 131 10.61 4.22 -14.70
N TRP A 132 10.41 5.18 -13.78
CA TRP A 132 10.72 4.98 -12.35
C TRP A 132 9.88 3.89 -11.68
N GLN A 133 8.74 3.53 -12.28
CA GLN A 133 7.80 2.56 -11.72
C GLN A 133 8.16 1.12 -12.06
N VAL A 134 9.03 0.91 -13.07
CA VAL A 134 9.40 -0.43 -13.57
C VAL A 134 9.90 -1.35 -12.44
N PRO A 135 10.84 -0.94 -11.55
CA PRO A 135 11.31 -1.80 -10.47
C PRO A 135 10.18 -2.25 -9.52
N SER A 136 9.26 -1.35 -9.18
CA SER A 136 8.11 -1.64 -8.32
C SER A 136 7.14 -2.62 -8.99
N VAL A 137 6.86 -2.43 -10.28
CA VAL A 137 5.99 -3.32 -11.06
C VAL A 137 6.62 -4.72 -11.16
N THR A 138 7.91 -4.80 -11.52
CA THR A 138 8.64 -6.07 -11.58
C THR A 138 8.63 -6.78 -10.23
N LEU A 139 8.89 -6.07 -9.13
CA LEU A 139 8.83 -6.62 -7.78
C LEU A 139 7.44 -7.17 -7.46
N THR A 140 6.38 -6.44 -7.82
CA THR A 140 4.99 -6.84 -7.60
C THR A 140 4.64 -8.11 -8.37
N LEU A 141 5.09 -8.23 -9.62
CA LEU A 141 4.94 -9.44 -10.42
C LEU A 141 5.72 -10.63 -9.84
N VAL A 142 6.95 -10.41 -9.38
CA VAL A 142 7.78 -11.43 -8.72
C VAL A 142 7.11 -11.92 -7.43
N LYS A 143 6.64 -11.00 -6.58
CA LYS A 143 5.89 -11.31 -5.35
C LYS A 143 4.65 -12.15 -5.66
N LEU A 144 3.86 -11.75 -6.66
CA LEU A 144 2.69 -12.49 -7.11
C LEU A 144 3.04 -13.89 -7.63
N TYR A 145 4.10 -14.02 -8.42
CA TYR A 145 4.60 -15.30 -8.91
C TYR A 145 5.03 -16.22 -7.75
N CYS A 146 5.80 -15.69 -6.80
CA CYS A 146 6.20 -16.41 -5.59
C CYS A 146 5.00 -16.84 -4.75
N ARG A 147 4.00 -15.96 -4.54
CA ARG A 147 2.77 -16.28 -3.82
C ARG A 147 2.01 -17.40 -4.52
N ARG A 148 1.84 -17.31 -5.85
CA ARG A 148 1.16 -18.34 -6.65
C ARG A 148 1.87 -19.69 -6.59
N ARG A 149 3.20 -19.70 -6.59
CA ARG A 149 4.00 -20.93 -6.45
C ARG A 149 3.86 -21.56 -5.06
N LYS A 150 3.72 -20.75 -4.01
CA LYS A 150 3.62 -21.22 -2.61
C LYS A 150 2.21 -21.60 -2.18
N LEU A 151 1.20 -20.81 -2.53
CA LEU A 151 -0.18 -20.93 -2.04
C LEU A 151 -1.16 -21.49 -3.08
N GLY A 152 -0.71 -21.70 -4.32
CA GLY A 152 -1.55 -22.14 -5.43
C GLY A 152 -2.33 -21.02 -6.10
N SER A 153 -2.87 -21.29 -7.30
CA SER A 153 -3.59 -20.29 -8.10
C SER A 153 -4.97 -19.93 -7.55
N GLU A 154 -5.65 -20.85 -6.87
CA GLU A 154 -7.02 -20.64 -6.37
C GLU A 154 -7.09 -19.60 -5.25
N ARG A 155 -6.05 -19.55 -4.41
CA ARG A 155 -5.93 -18.56 -3.33
C ARG A 155 -5.33 -17.22 -3.79
N CYS A 156 -4.93 -17.11 -5.07
CA CYS A 156 -4.31 -15.92 -5.62
C CYS A 156 -5.29 -15.16 -6.52
N ARG A 157 -5.64 -13.93 -6.16
CA ARG A 157 -6.48 -13.02 -6.96
C ARG A 157 -5.72 -12.43 -8.16
N THR A 158 -5.02 -13.27 -8.91
CA THR A 158 -4.04 -12.94 -9.96
C THR A 158 -4.61 -11.96 -11.00
N LYS A 159 -5.82 -12.22 -11.52
CA LYS A 159 -6.46 -11.33 -12.50
C LYS A 159 -6.69 -9.91 -11.95
N ARG A 160 -7.14 -9.82 -10.69
CA ARG A 160 -7.41 -8.55 -10.02
C ARG A 160 -6.12 -7.80 -9.72
N VAL A 161 -5.09 -8.50 -9.26
CA VAL A 161 -3.75 -7.92 -9.05
C VAL A 161 -3.19 -7.38 -10.37
N LEU A 162 -3.24 -8.15 -11.44
CA LEU A 162 -2.76 -7.72 -12.77
C LEU A 162 -3.53 -6.50 -13.29
N ALA A 163 -4.84 -6.41 -13.05
CA ALA A 163 -5.64 -5.24 -13.43
C ALA A 163 -5.32 -4.00 -12.58
N MET A 164 -4.89 -4.18 -11.32
CA MET A 164 -4.56 -3.07 -10.42
C MET A 164 -3.19 -2.45 -10.73
N ILE A 165 -2.26 -3.19 -11.34
CA ILE A 165 -0.94 -2.67 -11.72
C ILE A 165 -1.02 -1.46 -12.68
N PRO A 166 -1.67 -1.55 -13.86
CA PRO A 166 -1.75 -0.40 -14.77
C PRO A 166 -2.55 0.75 -14.15
N PHE A 167 -3.56 0.46 -13.35
CA PHE A 167 -4.32 1.48 -12.62
C PHE A 167 -3.42 2.23 -11.63
N GLN A 168 -2.63 1.51 -10.83
CA GLN A 168 -1.64 2.10 -9.94
C GLN A 168 -0.62 2.95 -10.71
N MET A 169 -0.17 2.47 -11.88
CA MET A 169 0.80 3.19 -12.70
C MET A 169 0.29 4.55 -13.17
N LEU A 170 -0.98 4.60 -13.59
CA LEU A 170 -1.64 5.84 -13.99
C LEU A 170 -1.79 6.81 -12.82
N LEU A 171 -2.25 6.33 -11.65
CA LEU A 171 -2.37 7.17 -10.45
C LEU A 171 -1.03 7.75 -10.03
N ARG A 172 0.02 6.92 -10.01
CA ARG A 172 1.39 7.34 -9.66
C ARG A 172 1.99 8.31 -10.66
N ALA A 173 1.74 8.12 -11.96
CA ALA A 173 2.19 9.06 -12.98
C ALA A 173 1.49 10.41 -12.83
N TYR A 174 0.17 10.42 -12.62
CA TYR A 174 -0.60 11.65 -12.37
C TYR A 174 -0.10 12.39 -11.13
N ILE A 175 0.09 11.70 -10.01
CA ILE A 175 0.63 12.31 -8.79
C ILE A 175 2.04 12.87 -9.02
N ALA A 176 2.92 12.08 -9.65
CA ALA A 176 4.31 12.50 -9.87
C ALA A 176 4.42 13.74 -10.77
N GLY A 177 3.46 13.99 -11.66
CA GLY A 177 3.38 15.23 -12.44
C GLY A 177 3.38 16.50 -11.56
N PHE A 178 2.75 16.43 -10.38
CA PHE A 178 2.71 17.55 -9.43
C PHE A 178 4.05 17.87 -8.75
N SER A 179 5.08 17.05 -8.96
CA SER A 179 6.43 17.36 -8.48
C SER A 179 7.11 18.47 -9.29
N VAL A 180 6.65 18.69 -10.53
CA VAL A 180 7.19 19.70 -11.45
C VAL A 180 6.16 20.80 -11.72
N MET A 181 4.88 20.45 -11.81
CA MET A 181 3.78 21.39 -12.02
C MET A 181 2.96 21.52 -10.73
N ILE A 182 3.17 22.59 -9.97
CA ILE A 182 2.40 22.84 -8.74
C ILE A 182 0.92 23.04 -9.12
N PRO A 183 -0.05 22.52 -8.34
CA PRO A 183 -1.47 22.75 -8.60
C PRO A 183 -1.79 24.25 -8.68
N GLU A 184 -2.33 24.69 -9.82
CA GLU A 184 -2.64 26.10 -10.08
C GLU A 184 -4.04 26.47 -9.55
N SER A 185 -4.92 25.47 -9.41
CA SER A 185 -6.27 25.64 -8.90
C SER A 185 -6.54 24.82 -7.64
N SER A 186 -7.50 25.27 -6.83
CA SER A 186 -7.98 24.50 -5.67
C SER A 186 -8.60 23.16 -6.07
N ALA A 187 -9.18 23.08 -7.28
CA ALA A 187 -9.73 21.84 -7.82
C ALA A 187 -8.63 20.79 -8.08
N GLU A 188 -7.49 21.21 -8.63
CA GLU A 188 -6.32 20.34 -8.84
C GLU A 188 -5.67 19.92 -7.52
N ALA A 189 -5.62 20.81 -6.52
CA ALA A 189 -5.12 20.45 -5.20
C ALA A 189 -5.99 19.36 -4.55
N ILE A 190 -7.33 19.49 -4.63
CA ILE A 190 -8.27 18.48 -4.12
C ILE A 190 -8.14 17.18 -4.92
N SER A 191 -8.05 17.24 -6.25
CA SER A 191 -7.87 16.04 -7.07
C SER A 191 -6.57 15.31 -6.72
N ALA A 192 -5.47 16.04 -6.53
CA ALA A 192 -4.18 15.47 -6.14
C ALA A 192 -4.25 14.73 -4.80
N VAL A 193 -4.94 15.30 -3.79
CA VAL A 193 -5.17 14.66 -2.50
C VAL A 193 -6.01 13.39 -2.65
N VAL A 194 -7.11 13.45 -3.41
CA VAL A 194 -7.98 12.28 -3.65
C VAL A 194 -7.20 11.17 -4.35
N VAL A 195 -6.45 11.50 -5.39
CA VAL A 195 -5.64 10.51 -6.13
C VAL A 195 -4.54 9.92 -5.23
N ALA A 196 -3.89 10.72 -4.36
CA ALA A 196 -2.91 10.21 -3.40
C ALA A 196 -3.51 9.20 -2.41
N VAL A 197 -4.74 9.45 -1.93
CA VAL A 197 -5.46 8.50 -1.07
C VAL A 197 -5.79 7.22 -1.84
N VAL A 198 -6.34 7.33 -3.05
CA VAL A 198 -6.69 6.16 -3.87
C VAL A 198 -5.44 5.34 -4.22
N GLU A 199 -4.34 5.99 -4.58
CA GLU A 199 -3.05 5.34 -4.83
C GLU A 199 -2.57 4.57 -3.60
N SER A 200 -2.66 5.18 -2.41
CA SER A 200 -2.28 4.54 -1.15
C SER A 200 -3.14 3.30 -0.85
N MET A 201 -4.44 3.34 -1.17
CA MET A 201 -5.35 2.19 -1.04
C MET A 201 -4.97 1.05 -2.00
N VAL A 202 -4.67 1.38 -3.26
CA VAL A 202 -4.24 0.39 -4.28
C VAL A 202 -2.89 -0.22 -3.88
N THR A 203 -1.94 0.60 -3.42
CA THR A 203 -0.63 0.16 -2.92
C THR A 203 -0.80 -0.79 -1.72
N SER A 204 -1.65 -0.44 -0.75
CA SER A 204 -1.96 -1.30 0.40
C SER A 204 -2.60 -2.63 -0.02
N TYR A 205 -3.53 -2.58 -0.99
CA TYR A 205 -4.16 -3.77 -1.55
C TYR A 205 -3.14 -4.69 -2.22
N LEU A 206 -2.28 -4.15 -3.08
CA LEU A 206 -1.23 -4.89 -3.78
C LEU A 206 -0.20 -5.48 -2.81
N ALA A 207 0.22 -4.71 -1.79
CA ALA A 207 1.14 -5.19 -0.75
C ALA A 207 0.59 -6.43 -0.03
N ARG A 208 -0.68 -6.40 0.37
CA ARG A 208 -1.34 -7.53 1.04
C ARG A 208 -1.54 -8.73 0.12
N GLN A 209 -2.04 -8.49 -1.10
CA GLN A 209 -2.42 -9.57 -2.02
C GLN A 209 -1.25 -10.20 -2.77
N THR A 210 -0.08 -9.56 -2.80
CA THR A 210 1.13 -10.13 -3.41
C THR A 210 2.11 -10.70 -2.40
N TRP A 211 1.91 -10.46 -1.09
CA TRP A 211 2.79 -11.01 -0.06
C TRP A 211 2.91 -12.54 -0.17
N PRO A 212 4.12 -13.11 -0.28
CA PRO A 212 4.29 -14.51 -0.65
C PRO A 212 4.01 -15.51 0.48
N PHE A 213 3.80 -15.04 1.70
CA PHE A 213 3.49 -15.88 2.86
C PHE A 213 1.99 -15.84 3.15
N ALA A 214 1.46 -16.91 3.74
CA ALA A 214 0.06 -16.99 4.14
C ALA A 214 -0.29 -15.82 5.08
N ASP A 215 -1.52 -15.32 4.96
CA ASP A 215 -1.99 -14.30 5.88
C ASP A 215 -1.91 -14.88 7.30
N LEU A 216 -1.23 -14.17 8.21
CA LEU A 216 -1.05 -14.59 9.61
C LEU A 216 -2.39 -14.75 10.36
N THR A 217 -3.49 -14.34 9.72
CA THR A 217 -4.87 -14.39 10.18
C THR A 217 -5.67 -15.56 9.59
N ASP A 218 -5.11 -16.34 8.64
CA ASP A 218 -5.68 -17.63 8.21
C ASP A 218 -5.31 -18.74 9.22
N SER A 219 -5.57 -18.51 10.51
CA SER A 219 -5.79 -19.63 11.43
C SER A 219 -7.19 -20.17 11.18
N PRO A 220 -7.37 -21.47 10.92
CA PRO A 220 -8.69 -22.08 10.78
C PRO A 220 -9.36 -22.16 12.16
N GLN A 221 -10.03 -21.08 12.56
CA GLN A 221 -11.06 -21.08 13.60
C GLN A 221 -12.27 -20.36 12.96
N THR A 222 -13.11 -21.02 12.17
CA THR A 222 -14.13 -21.95 12.67
C THR A 222 -14.53 -22.96 11.58
N GLY A 223 -13.95 -24.16 11.66
CA GLY A 223 -14.72 -25.36 11.32
C GLY A 223 -15.71 -25.60 12.45
N SER A 224 -16.87 -24.95 12.42
CA SER A 224 -18.04 -25.40 13.19
C SER A 224 -18.91 -26.18 12.23
N SER A 225 -18.75 -27.49 12.28
CA SER A 225 -19.67 -28.49 11.77
C SER A 225 -21.09 -28.21 12.29
N ARG A 226 -21.94 -27.63 11.44
CA ARG A 226 -23.40 -27.82 11.49
C ARG A 226 -23.92 -27.97 10.07
N SER A 227 -23.65 -29.15 9.50
CA SER A 227 -24.56 -29.76 8.53
C SER A 227 -25.48 -30.66 9.35
N SER A 228 -26.69 -30.16 9.61
CA SER A 228 -27.88 -30.94 9.97
C SER A 228 -29.04 -29.96 10.03
N ASP A 229 -29.47 -29.47 8.87
CA ASP A 229 -30.77 -28.84 8.74
C ASP A 229 -31.80 -29.93 8.43
N ASN A 230 -32.84 -29.93 9.28
CA ASN A 230 -34.25 -30.28 9.08
C ASN A 230 -34.62 -31.70 8.62
N CYS A 231 -35.27 -32.49 9.49
CA CYS A 231 -36.70 -32.48 9.86
C CYS A 231 -37.54 -33.27 8.84
N ASP A 232 -38.02 -34.43 9.26
CA ASP A 232 -39.41 -34.86 9.01
C ASP A 232 -39.85 -35.81 10.14
N THR A 233 -40.73 -35.26 10.96
CA THR A 233 -41.99 -35.82 11.49
C THR A 233 -42.11 -37.29 11.94
N CYS A 234 -42.61 -37.43 13.17
CA CYS A 234 -43.26 -38.61 13.76
C CYS A 234 -44.09 -39.44 12.79
N SER A 235 -44.06 -40.77 12.94
CA SER A 235 -45.21 -41.51 13.47
C SER A 235 -44.87 -42.98 13.72
N ASP A 236 -45.43 -43.48 14.82
CA ASP A 236 -45.53 -44.87 15.20
C ASP A 236 -46.03 -45.76 14.05
N ASP A 237 -45.43 -46.94 13.87
CA ASP A 237 -46.20 -48.18 13.98
C ASP A 237 -45.32 -49.43 14.00
N ALA A 238 -45.67 -50.29 14.95
CA ALA A 238 -45.17 -51.64 15.11
C ALA A 238 -45.68 -52.56 13.98
N HIS A 239 -44.82 -53.44 13.44
CA HIS A 239 -45.04 -54.90 13.43
C HIS A 239 -44.13 -55.64 12.42
N GLN A 240 -43.63 -56.81 12.89
CA GLN A 240 -43.22 -58.01 12.14
C GLN A 240 -41.94 -57.89 11.27
N LYS A 241 -41.01 -58.84 11.23
CA LYS A 241 -41.07 -60.28 11.52
C LYS A 241 -39.62 -60.77 11.73
N LYS A 242 -39.31 -61.31 12.92
CA LYS A 242 -38.16 -62.20 13.15
C LYS A 242 -38.72 -63.55 13.59
N THR A 243 -38.68 -64.53 12.71
CA THR A 243 -38.60 -65.95 13.08
C THR A 243 -37.60 -66.58 12.14
N GLY A 244 -36.50 -67.08 12.69
CA GLY A 244 -35.57 -67.95 12.01
C GLY A 244 -35.84 -69.41 12.37
N GLY A 245 -35.15 -70.30 11.64
CA GLY A 245 -34.63 -71.56 12.18
C GLY A 245 -35.57 -72.77 12.15
N SER A 246 -35.21 -73.68 11.24
CA SER A 246 -35.30 -75.15 11.31
C SER A 246 -36.67 -75.83 11.25
#